data_AF-A0A1Y1LKD9-F1
#
_entry.id   AF-A0A1Y1LKD9-F1
#
_cell.length_a   1.000
_cell.length_b   1.000
_cell.length_c   1.000
_cell.angle_alpha   90.00
_cell.angle_beta   90.00
_cell.angle_gamma   90.00
#
_symmetry.space_group_name_H-M   'P 1'
#
loop_
_entity.id
_entity.type
_entity.pdbx_description
1 polymer ?
#
loop_
_entity_poly.entity_id
_entity_poly.type
_entity_poly.pdbx_seq_one_letter_code
_entity_poly.pdbx_strand_id
1 'polypeptide(L)'
;FVQSKIYRTVYIQATMLPCERKIENEELSELVKRTLTSPVIDEYLLFGPESTCLPSYYGSGADAVGNFQIRNGDVIVASFPKSGTTWLQEMVWLLKNHLDYDAAQVEIYKRFAKLE
;
A
#
# COMPACT_ATOMS: atom_id res chain seq x y z
N PHE A 1 -17.07 -20.53 -1.64
CA PHE A 1 -17.84 -19.33 -2.03
C PHE A 1 -17.19 -18.02 -1.56
N VAL A 2 -16.62 -17.93 -0.34
CA VAL A 2 -15.84 -16.75 0.11
C VAL A 2 -14.42 -16.75 -0.45
N GLN A 3 -13.79 -17.92 -0.59
CA GLN A 3 -12.44 -18.07 -1.14
C GLN A 3 -12.36 -17.80 -2.65
N SER A 4 -13.31 -18.23 -3.50
CA SER A 4 -13.21 -17.99 -4.96
C SER A 4 -13.33 -16.50 -5.38
N LYS A 5 -13.84 -15.62 -4.50
CA LYS A 5 -13.97 -14.16 -4.71
C LYS A 5 -12.68 -13.40 -4.36
N ILE A 6 -12.00 -13.78 -3.29
CA ILE A 6 -10.67 -13.25 -2.94
C ILE A 6 -9.68 -13.58 -4.08
N TYR A 7 -9.78 -14.79 -4.63
CA TYR A 7 -8.99 -15.25 -5.76
C TYR A 7 -9.32 -14.57 -7.11
N ARG A 8 -10.36 -13.73 -7.23
CA ARG A 8 -10.62 -12.89 -8.42
C ARG A 8 -10.20 -11.43 -8.22
N THR A 9 -10.26 -10.95 -6.98
CA THR A 9 -9.87 -9.58 -6.58
C THR A 9 -8.35 -9.41 -6.47
N VAL A 10 -7.65 -10.45 -6.01
CA VAL A 10 -6.20 -10.61 -6.13
C VAL A 10 -5.78 -10.84 -7.59
N TYR A 11 -6.64 -11.42 -8.42
CA TYR A 11 -6.36 -11.76 -9.83
C TYR A 11 -6.19 -10.53 -10.74
N ILE A 12 -6.59 -9.34 -10.28
CA ILE A 12 -6.28 -8.05 -10.90
C ILE A 12 -4.91 -7.50 -10.44
N GLN A 13 -4.34 -8.01 -9.33
CA GLN A 13 -3.07 -7.51 -8.75
C GLN A 13 -1.87 -7.48 -9.73
N ALA A 14 -1.91 -8.14 -10.89
CA ALA A 14 -0.72 -8.33 -11.73
C ALA A 14 -0.86 -7.99 -13.23
N THR A 15 -1.95 -7.39 -13.70
CA THR A 15 -2.05 -6.95 -15.12
C THR A 15 -1.83 -5.44 -15.34
N MET A 16 -1.84 -4.61 -14.29
CA MET A 16 -2.12 -3.16 -14.41
C MET A 16 -1.25 -2.23 -13.55
N LEU A 17 0.02 -2.54 -13.34
CA LEU A 17 1.02 -1.55 -12.90
C LEU A 17 2.29 -1.61 -13.76
N PRO A 18 2.18 -1.19 -15.04
CA PRO A 18 3.27 -0.42 -15.63
C PRO A 18 2.72 0.68 -16.56
N CYS A 19 2.76 1.92 -16.11
CA CYS A 19 2.81 3.13 -16.95
C CYS A 19 3.04 4.29 -15.98
N GLU A 20 4.30 4.60 -15.71
CA GLU A 20 4.64 5.84 -15.05
C GLU A 20 4.29 6.99 -16.01
N ARG A 21 3.33 7.82 -15.62
CA ARG A 21 2.96 9.00 -16.39
C ARG A 21 3.21 10.24 -15.57
N LYS A 22 3.75 11.25 -16.25
CA LYS A 22 3.80 12.60 -15.68
C LYS A 22 2.40 13.19 -15.66
N ILE A 23 2.18 14.08 -14.71
CA ILE A 23 0.96 14.87 -14.64
C ILE A 23 1.01 15.87 -15.80
N GLU A 24 0.14 15.71 -16.79
CA GLU A 24 0.11 16.55 -18.00
C GLU A 24 -0.42 17.96 -17.73
N ASN A 25 -1.30 18.11 -16.75
CA ASN A 25 -1.87 19.40 -16.37
C ASN A 25 -0.84 20.22 -15.58
N GLU A 26 -0.46 21.38 -16.12
CA GLU A 26 0.58 22.26 -15.58
C GLU A 26 0.22 22.79 -14.18
N GLU A 27 -1.02 23.26 -13.99
CA GLU A 27 -1.53 23.78 -12.70
C GLU A 27 -1.50 22.70 -11.61
N LEU A 28 -1.96 21.50 -11.93
CA LEU A 28 -1.93 20.36 -11.00
C LEU A 28 -0.49 19.95 -10.68
N SER A 29 0.40 19.96 -11.66
CA SER A 29 1.81 19.62 -11.46
C SER A 29 2.50 20.60 -10.51
N GLU A 30 2.17 21.89 -10.60
CA GLU A 30 2.72 22.94 -9.73
C GLU A 30 2.15 22.83 -8.31
N LEU A 31 0.84 22.57 -8.19
CA LEU A 31 0.19 22.37 -6.89
C LEU A 31 0.78 21.18 -6.13
N VAL A 32 1.02 20.07 -6.82
CA VAL A 32 1.65 18.87 -6.26
C VAL A 32 3.06 19.18 -5.78
N LYS A 33 3.89 19.84 -6.62
CA LYS A 33 5.25 20.24 -6.25
C LYS A 33 5.29 21.17 -5.04
N ARG A 34 4.33 22.10 -4.93
CA ARG A 34 4.28 23.04 -3.80
C ARG A 34 3.83 22.39 -2.50
N THR A 35 2.89 21.44 -2.59
CA THR A 35 2.15 20.96 -1.41
C THR A 35 2.66 19.61 -0.89
N LEU A 36 3.10 18.73 -1.79
CA LEU A 36 3.43 17.34 -1.47
C LEU A 36 4.94 17.07 -1.47
N THR A 37 5.74 17.89 -2.16
CA THR A 37 7.20 17.74 -2.17
C THR A 37 7.80 18.01 -0.80
N SER A 38 8.75 17.16 -0.42
CA SER A 38 9.47 17.16 0.85
C SER A 38 10.94 16.89 0.56
N PRO A 39 11.90 17.20 1.45
CA PRO A 39 13.31 16.82 1.26
C PRO A 39 13.55 15.32 1.00
N VAL A 40 12.53 14.47 1.25
CA VAL A 40 12.57 13.01 1.05
C VAL A 40 11.78 12.57 -0.19
N ILE A 41 10.87 13.41 -0.70
CA ILE A 41 9.98 13.06 -1.82
C ILE A 41 10.06 14.16 -2.86
N ASP A 42 10.80 13.89 -3.93
CA ASP A 42 11.14 14.89 -4.95
C ASP A 42 10.08 14.99 -6.05
N GLU A 43 9.46 13.86 -6.42
CA GLU A 43 8.54 13.78 -7.56
C GLU A 43 7.40 12.81 -7.30
N TYR A 44 6.24 13.11 -7.88
CA TYR A 44 5.06 12.25 -7.89
C TYR A 44 4.70 11.90 -9.33
N LEU A 45 4.35 10.63 -9.55
CA LEU A 45 3.98 10.08 -10.85
C LEU A 45 2.61 9.41 -10.75
N LEU A 46 1.96 9.27 -11.90
CA LEU A 46 0.68 8.59 -12.02
C LEU A 46 0.93 7.13 -12.42
N PHE A 47 0.38 6.20 -11.65
CA PHE A 47 0.54 4.77 -11.86
C PHE A 47 -0.80 4.10 -12.23
N GLY A 48 -0.71 3.10 -13.13
CA GLY A 48 -1.84 2.27 -13.50
C GLY A 48 -2.92 2.98 -14.36
N PRO A 49 -4.03 2.28 -14.65
CA PRO A 49 -5.13 2.78 -15.49
C PRO A 49 -5.89 3.93 -14.84
N GLU A 50 -6.03 3.88 -13.52
CA GLU A 50 -6.77 4.86 -12.73
C GLU A 50 -5.95 6.13 -12.46
N SER A 51 -4.68 6.16 -12.91
CA SER A 51 -3.78 7.30 -12.75
C SER A 51 -3.59 7.68 -11.28
N THR A 52 -3.29 6.70 -10.43
CA THR A 52 -3.07 6.91 -8.99
C THR A 52 -1.77 7.68 -8.77
N CYS A 53 -1.85 8.82 -8.06
CA CYS A 53 -0.70 9.65 -7.76
C CYS A 53 0.11 9.07 -6.59
N LEU A 54 1.35 8.64 -6.87
CA LEU A 54 2.27 8.08 -5.87
C LEU A 54 3.66 8.71 -6.03
N PRO A 55 4.49 8.71 -4.97
CA PRO A 55 5.89 9.11 -5.07
C PRO A 55 6.65 8.34 -6.15
N SER A 56 7.58 8.99 -6.84
CA SER A 56 8.37 8.38 -7.92
C SER A 56 9.15 7.14 -7.47
N TYR A 57 9.62 7.12 -6.21
CA TYR A 57 10.35 5.97 -5.65
C TYR A 57 9.50 4.70 -5.59
N TYR A 58 8.16 4.79 -5.60
CA TYR A 58 7.28 3.62 -5.65
C TYR A 58 7.60 2.75 -6.87
N GLY A 59 8.00 3.36 -8.00
CA GLY A 59 8.40 2.65 -9.21
C GLY A 59 9.50 1.61 -8.97
N SER A 60 10.41 1.84 -8.02
CA SER A 60 11.47 0.87 -7.68
C SER A 60 10.96 -0.40 -6.98
N GLY A 61 9.83 -0.31 -6.28
CA GLY A 61 9.22 -1.43 -5.54
C GLY A 61 7.99 -2.02 -6.22
N ALA A 62 7.43 -1.36 -7.23
CA ALA A 62 6.18 -1.73 -7.89
C ALA A 62 6.18 -3.18 -8.42
N ASP A 63 7.28 -3.60 -9.04
CA ASP A 63 7.43 -4.98 -9.54
C ASP A 63 7.43 -6.00 -8.40
N ALA A 64 8.06 -5.69 -7.27
CA ALA A 64 8.10 -6.59 -6.12
C ALA A 64 6.70 -6.73 -5.48
N VAL A 65 5.95 -5.63 -5.41
CA VAL A 65 4.56 -5.61 -4.92
C VAL A 65 3.63 -6.37 -5.86
N GLY A 66 3.73 -6.13 -7.17
CA GLY A 66 2.90 -6.79 -8.18
C GLY A 66 3.13 -8.30 -8.27
N ASN A 67 4.35 -8.76 -7.98
CA ASN A 67 4.71 -10.18 -7.95
C ASN A 67 4.62 -10.82 -6.55
N PHE A 68 4.11 -10.10 -5.54
CA PHE A 68 4.00 -10.61 -4.19
C PHE A 68 3.06 -11.82 -4.10
N GLN A 69 3.59 -12.95 -3.60
CA GLN A 69 2.84 -14.18 -3.48
C GLN A 69 2.09 -14.27 -2.15
N ILE A 70 0.76 -14.18 -2.21
CA ILE A 70 -0.11 -14.31 -1.04
C ILE A 70 -0.21 -15.79 -0.63
N ARG A 71 -0.02 -16.05 0.67
CA ARG A 71 -0.14 -17.38 1.29
C ARG A 71 -1.48 -17.51 2.01
N ASN A 72 -1.97 -18.74 2.16
CA ASN A 72 -3.28 -19.03 2.76
C ASN A 72 -3.46 -18.56 4.22
N GLY A 73 -2.37 -18.24 4.92
CA GLY A 73 -2.41 -17.73 6.29
C GLY A 73 -2.19 -16.22 6.41
N ASP A 74 -1.93 -15.53 5.31
CA ASP A 74 -1.61 -14.11 5.32
C ASP A 74 -2.86 -13.27 5.64
N VAL A 75 -2.66 -12.24 6.45
CA VAL A 75 -3.67 -11.24 6.74
C VAL A 75 -3.15 -9.89 6.25
N ILE A 76 -3.80 -9.35 5.23
CA ILE A 76 -3.45 -8.07 4.64
C ILE A 76 -4.35 -6.99 5.23
N VAL A 77 -3.73 -5.94 5.77
CA VAL A 77 -4.43 -4.74 6.25
C VAL A 77 -4.13 -3.60 5.27
N ALA A 78 -5.13 -3.22 4.47
CA ALA A 78 -5.01 -2.18 3.46
C ALA A 78 -6.07 -1.09 3.67
N SER A 79 -5.65 0.18 3.59
CA SER A 79 -6.56 1.33 3.53
C SER A 79 -5.87 2.54 2.91
N PHE A 80 -6.64 3.58 2.61
CA PHE A 80 -6.07 4.88 2.28
C PHE A 80 -5.24 5.44 3.47
N PRO A 81 -4.14 6.18 3.23
CA PRO A 81 -3.31 6.71 4.30
C PRO A 81 -4.12 7.55 5.29
N LYS A 82 -3.77 7.44 6.58
CA LYS A 82 -4.40 8.15 7.70
C LYS A 82 -5.87 7.79 7.99
N SER A 83 -6.39 6.70 7.43
CA SER A 83 -7.75 6.20 7.74
C SER A 83 -7.83 5.23 8.93
N GLY A 84 -6.82 5.21 9.82
CA GLY A 84 -6.82 4.35 11.02
C GLY A 84 -6.14 2.99 10.86
N THR A 85 -5.26 2.80 9.88
CA THR A 85 -4.50 1.54 9.66
C THR A 85 -3.81 1.02 10.91
N THR A 86 -3.17 1.88 11.69
CA THR A 86 -2.46 1.50 12.93
C THR A 86 -3.40 0.84 13.94
N TRP A 87 -4.59 1.41 14.15
CA TRP A 87 -5.56 0.84 15.07
C TRP A 87 -6.05 -0.52 14.58
N LEU A 88 -6.33 -0.63 13.27
CA LEU A 88 -6.77 -1.88 12.66
C LEU A 88 -5.69 -2.96 12.74
N GLN A 89 -4.42 -2.61 12.51
CA GLN A 89 -3.28 -3.51 12.64
C GLN A 89 -3.17 -4.07 14.07
N GLU A 90 -3.31 -3.24 15.11
CA GLU A 90 -3.29 -3.71 16.50
C GLU A 90 -4.45 -4.67 16.80
N MET A 91 -5.67 -4.31 16.42
CA MET A 91 -6.84 -5.15 16.66
C MET A 91 -6.71 -6.51 15.96
N VAL A 92 -6.30 -6.51 14.69
CA VAL A 92 -6.09 -7.73 13.90
C VAL A 92 -5.01 -8.60 14.53
N TRP A 93 -3.89 -8.00 14.95
CA TRP A 93 -2.79 -8.73 15.56
C TRP A 93 -3.20 -9.39 16.88
N LEU A 94 -3.89 -8.66 17.77
CA LEU A 94 -4.38 -9.20 19.04
C LEU A 94 -5.38 -10.33 18.81
N LEU A 95 -6.35 -10.16 17.89
CA LEU A 95 -7.32 -11.20 17.57
C LEU A 95 -6.65 -12.47 17.03
N LYS A 96 -5.63 -12.31 16.20
CA LYS A 96 -4.87 -13.43 15.63
C LYS A 96 -3.99 -14.15 16.66
N ASN A 97 -3.51 -13.43 17.68
CA ASN A 97 -2.62 -13.93 18.72
C ASN A 97 -3.33 -14.11 20.07
N HIS A 98 -4.61 -14.44 20.07
CA HIS A 98 -5.38 -14.81 21.28
C HIS A 98 -5.36 -13.74 22.40
N LEU A 99 -5.34 -12.46 22.04
CA LEU A 99 -5.29 -11.32 22.95
C LEU A 99 -4.03 -11.30 23.85
N ASP A 100 -2.88 -11.72 23.31
CA ASP A 100 -1.59 -11.60 24.00
C ASP A 100 -1.11 -10.14 24.04
N TYR A 101 -1.42 -9.45 25.13
CA TYR A 101 -1.06 -8.03 25.31
C TYR A 101 0.42 -7.79 25.63
N ASP A 102 1.12 -8.80 26.14
CA ASP A 102 2.54 -8.69 26.47
C ASP A 102 3.38 -8.72 25.18
N ALA A 103 3.07 -9.66 24.29
CA ALA A 103 3.72 -9.72 22.98
C ALA A 103 3.30 -8.57 22.05
N ALA A 104 2.13 -7.95 22.26
CA ALA A 104 1.69 -6.76 21.52
C ALA A 104 2.52 -5.49 21.83
N GLN A 105 3.26 -5.45 22.94
CA GLN A 105 4.14 -4.32 23.29
C GLN A 105 5.31 -4.15 22.30
N VAL A 106 5.60 -5.18 21.50
CA VAL A 106 6.57 -5.08 20.42
C VAL A 106 6.09 -4.04 19.40
N GLU A 107 7.01 -3.21 18.93
CA GLU A 107 6.71 -2.15 17.96
C GLU A 107 6.02 -2.68 16.70
N ILE A 108 4.99 -1.97 16.24
CA ILE A 108 4.07 -2.43 15.19
C ILE A 108 4.77 -2.76 13.87
N TYR A 109 5.82 -2.01 13.51
CA TYR A 109 6.57 -2.23 12.26
C TYR A 109 7.44 -3.50 12.29
N LYS A 110 7.66 -4.09 13.48
CA LYS A 110 8.30 -5.42 13.62
C LYS A 110 7.26 -6.55 13.51
N ARG A 111 5.99 -6.24 13.77
CA ARG A 111 4.87 -7.19 13.71
C ARG A 111 4.19 -7.24 12.35
N PHE A 112 4.22 -6.15 11.59
CA PHE A 112 3.67 -6.05 10.24
C PHE A 112 4.74 -5.63 9.24
N ALA A 113 4.93 -6.44 8.20
CA ALA A 113 5.67 -6.02 7.01
C ALA A 113 4.84 -4.96 6.26
N LYS A 114 5.47 -3.86 5.87
CA LYS A 114 4.88 -2.86 4.97
C LYS A 114 5.20 -3.26 3.54
N LEU A 115 4.16 -3.34 2.71
CA LEU A 115 4.29 -3.70 1.31
C LEU A 115 4.62 -2.46 0.44
N GLU A 116 4.16 -1.28 0.87
CA GLU A 116 4.30 0.02 0.20
C GLU A 116 4.47 1.17 1.21
#